data_AF-A0A7Y2F6X5-F1
#
_entry.id   AF-A0A7Y2F6X5-F1
#
_cell.length_a   1.000
_cell.length_b   1.000
_cell.length_c   1.000
_cell.angle_alpha   90.00
_cell.angle_beta   90.00
_cell.angle_gamma   90.00
#
_symmetry.space_group_name_H-M   'P 1'
#
loop_
_entity.id
_entity.type
_entity.pdbx_description
1 polymer ?
#
loop_
_entity_poly.entity_id
_entity_poly.type
_entity_poly.pdbx_seq_one_letter_code
_entity_poly.pdbx_strand_id
1 'polypeptide(L)'
;RHLGLAARFVSGYRHEPNLSPENAATHAWCEVYLTGAGWRGFDSTVGKRVGGDPIAVAVASHPEWIPPVSGTYHGKPRSTMEVNVEVTRLD
;
A
#
# COMPACT_ATOMS: atom_id res chain seq x y z
N ARG A 1 -16.48 5.34 3.75
CA ARG A 1 -16.92 5.81 2.41
C ARG A 1 -18.17 6.66 2.58
N HIS A 2 -18.04 7.99 2.66
CA HIS A 2 -19.17 8.87 3.02
C HIS A 2 -19.93 9.42 1.80
N LEU A 3 -19.27 9.54 0.64
CA LEU A 3 -19.83 10.14 -0.57
C LEU A 3 -20.59 9.16 -1.48
N GLY A 4 -20.90 7.95 -1.01
CA GLY A 4 -21.58 6.93 -1.81
C GLY A 4 -20.76 6.34 -2.98
N LEU A 5 -19.49 6.72 -3.11
CA LEU A 5 -18.60 6.21 -4.16
C LEU A 5 -18.02 4.84 -3.78
N ALA A 6 -18.00 3.91 -4.75
CA ALA A 6 -17.26 2.67 -4.61
C ALA A 6 -15.76 2.98 -4.49
N ALA A 7 -15.16 2.57 -3.37
CA ALA A 7 -13.75 2.80 -3.09
C ALA A 7 -13.10 1.51 -2.57
N ARG A 8 -11.78 1.40 -2.64
CA ARG A 8 -11.01 0.29 -2.06
C ARG A 8 -9.66 0.78 -1.53
N PHE A 9 -9.18 0.12 -0.48
CA PHE A 9 -7.84 0.28 0.05
C PHE A 9 -6.88 -0.58 -0.77
N VAL A 10 -5.72 -0.02 -1.12
CA VAL A 10 -4.66 -0.72 -1.83
C VAL A 10 -3.41 -0.68 -0.97
N SER A 11 -2.84 -1.86 -0.72
CA SER A 11 -1.53 -2.03 -0.11
C SER A 11 -0.54 -2.47 -1.18
N GLY A 12 0.65 -1.89 -1.18
CA GLY A 12 1.64 -2.18 -2.20
C GLY A 12 2.97 -1.53 -1.91
N TYR A 13 3.71 -1.29 -2.99
CA TYR A 13 5.01 -0.65 -2.93
C TYR A 13 5.07 0.60 -3.80
N ARG A 14 6.00 1.51 -3.50
CA ARG A 14 6.30 2.66 -4.34
C ARG A 14 7.81 2.78 -4.47
N HIS A 15 8.28 3.03 -5.69
CA HIS A 15 9.67 3.40 -5.92
C HIS A 15 9.84 4.91 -5.70
N GLU A 16 10.71 5.29 -4.78
CA GLU A 16 11.15 6.67 -4.59
C GLU A 16 12.68 6.75 -4.68
N PRO A 17 13.24 7.29 -5.77
CA PRO A 17 14.69 7.29 -5.97
C PRO A 17 15.48 8.15 -4.97
N ASN A 18 14.79 9.01 -4.21
CA ASN A 18 15.39 9.93 -3.24
C ASN A 18 15.22 9.46 -1.78
N LEU A 19 14.53 8.35 -1.53
CA LEU A 19 14.46 7.75 -0.20
C LEU A 19 15.62 6.78 -0.04
N SER A 20 16.21 6.74 1.17
CA SER A 20 17.20 5.69 1.48
C SER A 20 16.53 4.31 1.35
N PRO A 21 17.26 3.25 0.95
CA PRO A 21 16.71 1.89 0.81
C PRO A 21 15.99 1.38 2.07
N GLU A 22 16.39 1.91 3.22
CA GLU A 22 15.89 1.64 4.56
C GLU A 22 14.62 2.43 4.93
N ASN A 23 14.23 3.45 4.17
CA ASN A 23 12.97 4.19 4.33
C ASN A 23 11.89 3.62 3.39
N ALA A 24 11.39 2.45 3.81
CA ALA A 24 10.12 1.80 3.47
C ALA A 24 9.55 2.04 2.05
N ALA A 25 9.79 1.06 1.17
CA ALA A 25 9.06 0.89 -0.08
C ALA A 25 7.56 0.60 0.11
N THR A 26 7.12 0.12 1.29
CA THR A 26 5.71 -0.22 1.55
C THR A 26 4.85 1.04 1.56
N HIS A 27 3.79 1.03 0.77
CA HIS A 27 2.92 2.18 0.61
C HIS A 27 1.45 1.76 0.52
N ALA A 28 0.56 2.69 0.84
CA ALA A 28 -0.87 2.47 0.74
C ALA A 28 -1.57 3.68 0.15
N TRP A 29 -2.61 3.41 -0.65
CA TRP A 29 -3.45 4.46 -1.25
C TRP A 29 -4.90 3.99 -1.33
N CYS A 30 -5.78 4.92 -1.71
CA CYS A 30 -7.19 4.63 -1.95
C CYS A 30 -7.47 4.67 -3.44
N GLU A 31 -8.31 3.76 -3.93
CA GLU A 31 -8.86 3.85 -5.27
C GLU A 31 -10.37 4.08 -5.22
N VAL A 32 -10.87 4.89 -6.15
CA VAL A 32 -12.30 5.15 -6.34
C VAL A 32 -12.69 4.68 -7.74
N TYR A 33 -13.79 3.94 -7.85
CA TYR A 33 -14.32 3.54 -9.15
C TYR A 33 -15.12 4.70 -9.75
N LEU A 34 -14.71 5.13 -10.92
CA LEU A 34 -15.41 6.14 -11.72
C LEU A 34 -15.96 5.48 -12.98
N THR A 35 -17.26 5.61 -13.22
CA THR A 35 -17.92 5.07 -14.42
C THR A 35 -17.18 5.52 -15.69
N GLY A 36 -16.83 4.57 -16.56
CA GLY A 36 -16.05 4.80 -17.78
C GLY A 36 -14.53 4.84 -17.59
N ALA A 37 -14.03 5.40 -16.48
CA ALA A 37 -12.59 5.51 -16.20
C ALA A 37 -12.02 4.36 -15.34
N GLY A 38 -12.89 3.53 -14.75
CA GLY A 38 -12.50 2.42 -13.87
C GLY A 38 -11.95 2.90 -12.54
N TRP A 39 -11.09 2.09 -11.92
CA TRP A 39 -10.46 2.40 -10.63
C TRP A 39 -9.39 3.47 -10.77
N ARG A 40 -9.53 4.61 -10.07
CA ARG A 40 -8.54 5.71 -10.05
C ARG A 40 -7.95 5.85 -8.65
N GLY A 41 -6.62 5.85 -8.56
CA GLY A 41 -5.88 5.96 -7.30
C GLY A 41 -5.64 7.39 -6.85
N PHE A 42 -5.71 7.58 -5.54
CA PHE A 42 -5.51 8.83 -4.82
C PHE A 42 -4.65 8.57 -3.58
N ASP A 43 -3.58 9.35 -3.46
CA ASP A 43 -2.62 9.25 -2.36
C ASP A 43 -2.74 10.51 -1.49
N SER A 44 -3.37 10.35 -0.32
CA SER A 44 -3.55 11.43 0.65
C SER A 44 -2.25 11.84 1.33
N THR A 45 -1.22 11.00 1.30
CA THR A 45 0.09 11.30 1.91
C THR A 45 0.80 12.41 1.13
N VAL A 46 0.63 12.45 -0.18
CA VAL A 46 1.23 13.47 -1.06
C VAL A 46 0.21 14.44 -1.68
N GLY A 47 -1.09 14.22 -1.45
CA GLY A 47 -2.17 15.06 -1.96
C GLY A 47 -2.33 14.99 -3.50
N LYS A 48 -1.91 13.88 -4.13
CA LYS A 48 -1.93 13.72 -5.59
C LYS A 48 -2.68 12.45 -5.99
N ARG A 49 -3.08 12.42 -7.26
CA ARG A 49 -3.49 11.17 -7.90
C ARG A 49 -2.29 10.23 -7.99
N VAL A 50 -2.55 8.94 -7.85
CA VAL A 50 -1.55 7.89 -8.05
C VAL A 50 -1.18 7.82 -9.53
N GLY A 51 0.12 7.90 -9.80
CA GLY A 51 0.74 7.71 -11.11
C GLY A 51 0.99 6.23 -11.41
N GLY A 52 1.83 5.95 -12.40
CA GLY A 52 2.23 4.58 -12.77
C GLY A 52 3.31 3.96 -11.87
N ASP A 53 3.80 4.70 -10.88
CA ASP A 53 4.96 4.30 -10.07
C ASP A 53 4.63 3.31 -8.93
N PRO A 54 3.45 3.36 -8.27
CA PRO A 54 3.13 2.39 -7.24
C PRO A 54 2.73 1.02 -7.81
N ILE A 55 3.24 -0.03 -7.18
CA ILE A 55 3.02 -1.44 -7.51
C ILE A 55 1.99 -2.00 -6.53
N ALA A 56 0.78 -2.30 -7.02
CA ALA A 56 -0.27 -2.87 -6.19
C ALA A 56 0.02 -4.34 -5.84
N VAL A 57 -0.10 -4.70 -4.55
CA VAL A 57 0.11 -6.07 -4.05
C VAL A 57 -1.20 -6.68 -3.58
N ALA A 58 -2.00 -5.93 -2.84
CA ALA A 58 -3.29 -6.38 -2.32
C ALA A 58 -4.33 -5.26 -2.37
N VAL A 59 -5.60 -5.62 -2.58
CA VAL A 59 -6.73 -4.70 -2.57
C VAL A 59 -7.85 -5.24 -1.69
N ALA A 60 -8.46 -4.37 -0.89
CA ALA A 60 -9.58 -4.75 -0.03
C ALA A 60 -10.55 -3.58 0.19
N SER A 61 -11.78 -3.87 0.62
CA SER A 61 -12.70 -2.81 1.04
C SER A 61 -12.31 -2.22 2.40
N HIS A 62 -11.53 -2.94 3.20
CA HIS A 62 -11.15 -2.60 4.56
C HIS A 62 -9.64 -2.88 4.74
N PRO A 63 -8.84 -1.92 5.23
CA PRO A 63 -7.39 -2.10 5.41
C PRO A 63 -7.06 -3.26 6.36
N GLU A 64 -7.90 -3.50 7.37
CA GLU A 64 -7.75 -4.59 8.33
C GLU A 64 -7.81 -5.99 7.70
N TRP A 65 -8.25 -6.13 6.44
CA TRP A 65 -8.32 -7.41 5.75
C TRP A 65 -7.03 -7.78 5.01
N ILE A 66 -6.14 -6.81 4.79
CA ILE A 66 -4.88 -7.03 4.06
C ILE A 66 -3.68 -6.43 4.80
N PRO A 67 -3.49 -6.77 6.10
CA PRO A 67 -2.27 -6.38 6.79
C PRO A 67 -1.06 -7.06 6.15
N PRO A 68 0.12 -6.41 6.11
CA PRO A 68 1.34 -7.02 5.58
C PRO A 68 1.75 -8.28 6.37
N VAL A 69 1.48 -8.31 7.68
CA VAL A 69 1.66 -9.46 8.56
C VAL A 69 0.48 -9.51 9.55
N SER A 70 -0.11 -10.70 9.75
CA SER A 70 -1.12 -10.92 10.79
C SER A 70 -1.03 -12.33 11.39
N GLY A 71 -1.42 -12.47 12.65
CA GLY A 71 -1.44 -13.73 13.36
C GLY A 71 -1.26 -13.57 14.87
N THR A 72 -1.19 -14.69 15.57
CA THR A 72 -0.91 -14.77 17.00
C THR A 72 0.41 -15.47 17.23
N TYR A 73 1.21 -14.98 18.18
CA TYR A 73 2.47 -15.61 18.57
C TYR A 73 2.33 -16.27 19.95
N HIS A 74 2.71 -17.54 20.04
CA HIS A 74 2.78 -18.29 21.29
C HIS A 74 4.22 -18.79 21.49
N GLY A 75 4.94 -18.23 22.46
CA GLY A 75 6.34 -18.55 22.68
C GLY A 75 6.97 -17.72 23.80
N LYS A 76 8.31 -17.68 23.83
CA LYS A 76 9.04 -16.89 24.84
C LYS A 76 8.75 -15.39 24.69
N PRO A 77 8.78 -14.59 25.77
CA PRO A 77 8.37 -13.18 25.74
C PRO A 77 9.16 -12.25 24.81
N ARG A 78 10.28 -12.71 24.25
CA ARG A 78 11.20 -11.90 23.45
C ARG A 78 11.35 -12.52 22.07
N SER A 79 10.77 -11.84 21.08
CA SER A 79 10.91 -12.13 19.66
C SER A 79 11.36 -10.88 18.93
N THR A 80 12.23 -11.02 17.93
CA THR A 80 12.64 -9.95 17.04
C THR A 80 12.12 -10.25 15.64
N MET A 81 11.63 -9.23 14.94
CA MET A 81 11.25 -9.31 13.53
C MET A 81 12.01 -8.23 12.78
N GLU A 82 12.68 -8.63 11.71
CA GLU A 82 13.34 -7.74 10.77
C GLU A 82 12.68 -7.93 9.41
N VAL A 83 12.32 -6.82 8.77
CA VAL A 83 11.69 -6.80 7.45
C VAL A 83 12.48 -5.85 6.58
N ASN A 84 12.97 -6.35 5.46
CA ASN A 84 13.65 -5.55 4.44
C ASN A 84 12.88 -5.66 3.12
N VAL A 85 12.66 -4.52 2.46
CA VAL A 85 11.97 -4.44 1.17
C VAL A 85 12.78 -3.55 0.25
N GLU A 86 13.21 -4.10 -0.87
CA GLU A 86 13.91 -3.39 -1.92
C GLU A 86 13.03 -3.33 -3.17
N VAL A 87 12.90 -2.14 -3.75
CA VAL A 87 12.21 -1.94 -5.03
C VAL A 87 13.22 -1.36 -6.01
N THR A 88 13.49 -2.13 -7.07
CA THR A 88 14.45 -1.77 -8.11
C THR A 88 13.72 -1.62 -9.42
N ARG A 89 14.01 -0.52 -10.14
CA ARG A 89 13.55 -0.35 -11.51
C ARG A 89 14.31 -1.34 -12.40
N LEU A 90 13.57 -2.12 -13.20
CA LEU A 90 14.15 -2.97 -14.23
C LEU A 90 14.32 -2.14 -15.51
N ASP A 91 15.50 -2.22 -16.12
CA ASP A 91 15.81 -1.59 -17.41
C ASP A 91 15.35 -2.45 -18.60
#